data_AF-A0A412XV39-F1
#
_entry.id   AF-A0A412XV39-F1
#
_cell.length_a   1.000
_cell.length_b   1.000
_cell.length_c   1.000
_cell.angle_alpha   90.00
_cell.angle_beta   90.00
_cell.angle_gamma   90.00
#
_symmetry.space_group_name_H-M   'P 1'
#
loop_
_entity.id
_entity.type
_entity.pdbx_description
1 polymer ?
#
loop_
_entity_poly.entity_id
_entity_poly.type
_entity_poly.pdbx_seq_one_letter_code
_entity_poly.pdbx_strand_id
1 'polypeptide(L)'
;MIDITDKAMCCGCNACGDVCAHNAITFNTDIEGFWYPEVDKDKCVDCGLCEKVCPIINIKELKKNDLPQSVCYAAEHKNIEVVFDSTSGGMFSALADVMYKDKGYVGGAIFNEDFSVRQYISNDKVDLPRIRSSKYLQSSLEGFFVQVKVLLRNDEKVLVCGSPCQMAALRAFLHKDYDNLIIADYICRGINSPKVWRKYLDSFEERYGSKVVYCKAKSKEYGWRNLTQKVILANGKHVYETKDQSNYTKGYLQTNAYCRPSCYDCKFKGYPRIADITLADFWGIEKVDTSMEKNLGTSLVMINSKKGEVYFEKVKSRINYVHVPFESIEIGNRSLNLSLDLPKVNRQQFFSDLDRMTFLELSRKYIFPSQKSKKQMIKSILRYGYTILKNTQCHPRPLYQLFKYNSLRDIFSHNIILPTPYCVIDISKTAIVNKKGITILGRKVKFAKSRLETRLSVADGATLNLGGDLKLGYGADIEVFEGATLTFKGHGGSNIGLTVICGDHIEFGDGVMMGRNVTVRDNNGSHYINRQGYKNSKPVIIGDKVWLCESCTVMNGVKIGDGAIVAAKSFVINKVPAHSLVSGHPSQVLDEDVYWKY
;
A
#
# COMPACT_ATOMS: atom_id res chain seq x y z
N MET A 1 37.92 -15.23 15.87
CA MET A 1 37.40 -13.87 15.57
C MET A 1 36.52 -13.88 14.31
N ILE A 2 35.44 -13.10 14.27
CA ILE A 2 34.58 -13.01 13.06
C ILE A 2 35.32 -12.31 11.92
N ASP A 3 35.29 -12.90 10.73
CA ASP A 3 35.86 -12.34 9.51
C ASP A 3 34.90 -12.63 8.34
N ILE A 4 34.53 -11.59 7.59
CA ILE A 4 33.55 -11.68 6.51
C ILE A 4 34.25 -11.51 5.17
N THR A 5 34.72 -12.64 4.62
CA THR A 5 35.30 -12.72 3.28
C THR A 5 34.24 -12.92 2.19
N ASP A 6 33.11 -13.52 2.54
CA ASP A 6 31.93 -13.65 1.68
C ASP A 6 30.73 -12.91 2.29
N LYS A 7 30.24 -11.91 1.56
CA LYS A 7 29.06 -11.11 1.94
C LYS A 7 27.78 -11.94 2.10
N ALA A 8 27.67 -13.11 1.47
CA ALA A 8 26.55 -14.02 1.66
C ALA A 8 26.53 -14.63 3.07
N MET A 9 27.68 -14.68 3.76
CA MET A 9 27.85 -15.22 5.10
C MET A 9 27.58 -14.21 6.22
N CYS A 10 27.03 -13.03 5.91
CA CYS A 10 26.62 -12.04 6.91
C CYS A 10 25.20 -11.53 6.65
N CYS A 11 24.29 -11.77 7.59
CA CYS A 11 22.92 -11.26 7.54
C CYS A 11 22.75 -9.82 8.07
N GLY A 12 23.83 -9.20 8.57
CA GLY A 12 23.83 -7.80 9.00
C GLY A 12 22.98 -7.52 10.24
N CYS A 13 23.02 -8.42 11.24
CA CYS A 13 22.18 -8.36 12.45
C CYS A 13 22.79 -7.61 13.64
N ASN A 14 24.03 -7.09 13.55
CA ASN A 14 24.77 -6.41 14.62
C ASN A 14 25.12 -7.21 15.90
N ALA A 15 24.74 -8.50 16.02
CA ALA A 15 24.98 -9.28 17.24
C ALA A 15 26.47 -9.39 17.66
N CYS A 16 27.37 -9.48 16.69
CA CYS A 16 28.81 -9.52 16.96
C CYS A 16 29.33 -8.22 17.60
N GLY A 17 28.76 -7.07 17.23
CA GLY A 17 29.08 -5.78 17.84
C GLY A 17 28.56 -5.71 19.27
N ASP A 18 27.27 -6.02 19.46
CA ASP A 18 26.61 -5.99 20.77
C ASP A 18 27.27 -6.89 21.83
N VAL A 19 27.90 -8.01 21.42
CA VAL A 19 28.59 -8.92 22.35
C VAL A 19 30.02 -8.50 22.65
N CYS A 20 30.59 -7.57 21.87
CA CYS A 20 31.99 -7.19 21.98
C CYS A 20 32.23 -6.20 23.13
N ALA A 21 32.70 -6.70 24.28
CA ALA A 21 33.00 -5.85 25.44
C ALA A 21 34.14 -4.83 25.21
N HIS A 22 34.97 -5.02 24.18
CA HIS A 22 36.12 -4.16 23.87
C HIS A 22 35.81 -3.11 22.78
N ASN A 23 34.57 -3.05 22.29
CA ASN A 23 34.18 -2.19 21.17
C ASN A 23 35.12 -2.34 19.94
N ALA A 24 35.57 -3.57 19.70
CA ALA A 24 36.53 -3.90 18.65
C ALA A 24 35.86 -4.13 17.28
N ILE A 25 34.53 -4.03 17.18
CA ILE A 25 33.80 -4.34 15.94
C ILE A 25 32.97 -3.12 15.54
N THR A 26 33.28 -2.57 14.37
CA THR A 26 32.53 -1.49 13.72
C THR A 26 31.74 -2.02 12.52
N PHE A 27 30.81 -1.23 11.98
CA PHE A 27 29.98 -1.63 10.84
C PHE A 27 30.11 -0.64 9.69
N ASN A 28 30.87 -1.02 8.66
CA ASN A 28 31.10 -0.18 7.48
C ASN A 28 30.12 -0.52 6.37
N THR A 29 29.55 0.52 5.75
CA THR A 29 28.60 0.40 4.64
C THR A 29 29.34 0.22 3.33
N ASP A 30 28.94 -0.78 2.55
CA ASP A 30 29.51 -1.05 1.24
C ASP A 30 28.87 -0.24 0.11
N ILE A 31 29.34 -0.46 -1.11
CA ILE A 31 28.81 0.20 -2.32
C ILE A 31 27.33 -0.10 -2.59
N GLU A 32 26.78 -1.17 -2.00
CA GLU A 32 25.38 -1.55 -2.17
C GLU A 32 24.49 -0.95 -1.09
N GLY A 33 25.08 -0.22 -0.12
CA GLY A 33 24.38 0.37 1.02
C GLY A 33 24.15 -0.61 2.17
N PHE A 34 24.79 -1.78 2.16
CA PHE A 34 24.69 -2.77 3.22
C PHE A 34 25.89 -2.66 4.15
N TRP A 35 25.68 -2.77 5.46
CA TRP A 35 26.78 -2.80 6.41
C TRP A 35 27.27 -4.22 6.74
N TYR A 36 28.56 -4.31 7.05
CA TYR A 36 29.27 -5.53 7.43
C TYR A 36 30.20 -5.25 8.61
N PRO A 37 30.40 -6.22 9.53
CA PRO A 37 31.31 -6.05 10.65
C PRO A 37 32.76 -5.98 10.16
N GLU A 38 33.53 -5.07 10.74
CA GLU A 38 34.97 -4.95 10.57
C GLU A 38 35.62 -4.95 11.96
N VAL A 39 36.64 -5.79 12.13
CA VAL A 39 37.27 -6.00 13.43
C VAL A 39 38.59 -5.22 13.52
N ASP A 40 38.67 -4.34 14.52
CA ASP A 40 39.87 -3.67 14.95
C ASP A 40 40.76 -4.67 15.70
N LYS A 41 41.87 -5.08 15.06
CA LYS A 41 42.79 -6.09 15.59
C LYS A 41 43.54 -5.63 16.83
N ASP A 42 43.71 -4.33 17.03
CA ASP A 42 44.43 -3.80 18.19
C ASP A 42 43.56 -3.81 19.45
N LYS A 43 42.23 -3.77 19.29
CA LYS A 43 41.26 -3.89 20.39
C LYS A 43 40.75 -5.31 20.61
N CYS A 44 40.82 -6.17 19.61
CA CYS A 44 40.29 -7.52 19.68
C CYS A 44 41.20 -8.44 20.49
N VAL A 45 40.65 -9.08 21.52
CA VAL A 45 41.35 -10.07 22.36
C VAL A 45 41.11 -11.53 21.93
N ASP A 46 40.56 -11.74 20.74
CA ASP A 46 40.22 -13.05 20.15
C ASP A 46 39.43 -14.02 21.08
N CYS A 47 38.48 -13.48 21.86
CA CYS A 47 37.65 -14.28 22.78
C CYS A 47 36.63 -15.23 22.10
N GLY A 48 36.46 -15.16 20.78
CA GLY A 48 35.51 -15.97 20.00
C GLY A 48 34.01 -15.67 20.21
N LEU A 49 33.65 -14.69 21.06
CA LEU A 49 32.24 -14.40 21.37
C LEU A 49 31.41 -13.97 20.16
N CYS A 50 32.00 -13.20 19.24
CA CYS A 50 31.34 -12.76 18.01
C CYS A 50 30.90 -13.92 17.11
N GLU A 51 31.63 -15.04 17.12
CA GLU A 51 31.28 -16.24 16.35
C GLU A 51 30.19 -17.05 17.06
N LYS A 52 30.25 -17.14 18.40
CA LYS A 52 29.24 -17.81 19.22
C LYS A 52 27.85 -17.18 19.12
N VAL A 53 27.77 -15.86 18.92
CA VAL A 53 26.48 -15.17 18.72
C VAL A 53 26.06 -15.06 17.25
N CYS A 54 26.92 -15.47 16.31
CA CYS A 54 26.61 -15.36 14.89
C CYS A 54 25.49 -16.35 14.50
N PRO A 55 24.34 -15.88 13.99
CA PRO A 55 23.22 -16.77 13.71
C PRO A 55 23.44 -17.65 12.48
N ILE A 56 24.37 -17.30 11.59
CA ILE A 56 24.70 -18.11 10.40
C ILE A 56 25.59 -19.29 10.80
N ILE A 57 26.60 -19.05 11.64
CA ILE A 57 27.51 -20.10 12.14
C ILE A 57 26.72 -21.12 12.98
N ASN A 58 25.84 -20.64 13.86
CA ASN A 58 25.13 -21.49 14.83
C ASN A 58 23.73 -21.93 14.36
N ILE A 59 23.40 -21.80 13.07
CA ILE A 59 22.02 -22.01 12.58
C ILE A 59 21.44 -23.40 12.89
N LYS A 60 22.28 -24.44 12.86
CA LYS A 60 21.84 -25.82 13.11
C LYS A 60 21.26 -25.99 14.51
N GLU A 61 21.84 -25.32 15.50
CA GLU A 61 21.39 -25.37 16.90
C GLU A 61 20.19 -24.45 17.17
N LEU A 62 20.09 -23.36 16.39
CA LEU A 62 19.05 -22.34 16.54
C LEU A 62 17.71 -22.74 15.90
N LYS A 63 17.72 -23.61 14.88
CA LYS A 63 16.51 -24.15 14.25
C LYS A 63 15.89 -25.26 15.10
N LYS A 64 15.31 -24.88 16.22
CA LYS A 64 14.62 -25.78 17.14
C LYS A 64 13.39 -25.11 17.75
N ASN A 65 12.40 -25.93 18.06
CA ASN A 65 11.21 -25.58 18.83
C ASN A 65 10.60 -26.86 19.41
N ASP A 66 9.68 -26.72 20.38
CA ASP A 66 9.10 -27.81 21.15
C ASP A 66 7.74 -28.32 20.61
N LEU A 67 7.35 -27.88 19.42
CA LEU A 67 6.24 -28.45 18.65
C LEU A 67 6.76 -29.24 17.43
N PRO A 68 6.17 -30.41 17.13
CA PRO A 68 6.56 -31.20 15.96
C PRO A 68 6.19 -30.53 14.63
N GLN A 69 5.10 -29.76 14.61
CA GLN A 69 4.61 -29.02 13.45
C GLN A 69 3.90 -27.75 13.92
N SER A 70 3.98 -26.68 13.13
CA SER A 70 3.29 -25.43 13.46
C SER A 70 1.77 -25.55 13.36
N VAL A 71 1.05 -25.01 14.34
CA VAL A 71 -0.42 -24.84 14.27
C VAL A 71 -0.71 -23.53 13.54
N CYS A 72 -1.58 -23.56 12.52
CA CYS A 72 -1.74 -22.45 11.58
C CYS A 72 -3.15 -21.84 11.61
N TYR A 73 -3.20 -20.51 11.54
CA TYR A 73 -4.44 -19.74 11.49
C TYR A 73 -4.40 -18.67 10.40
N ALA A 74 -5.55 -18.43 9.75
CA ALA A 74 -5.84 -17.17 9.10
C ALA A 74 -6.45 -16.22 10.12
N ALA A 75 -5.98 -14.98 10.21
CA ALA A 75 -6.47 -14.04 11.21
C ALA A 75 -6.44 -12.57 10.77
N GLU A 76 -7.36 -11.79 11.32
CA GLU A 76 -7.41 -10.32 11.24
C GLU A 76 -7.81 -9.72 12.59
N HIS A 77 -7.32 -8.52 12.89
CA HIS A 77 -7.68 -7.78 14.08
C HIS A 77 -9.15 -7.30 14.01
N LYS A 78 -9.87 -7.31 15.14
CA LYS A 78 -11.29 -6.87 15.20
C LYS A 78 -11.46 -5.37 15.00
N ASN A 79 -10.50 -4.56 15.47
CA ASN A 79 -10.48 -3.12 15.18
C ASN A 79 -10.01 -2.87 13.74
N ILE A 80 -10.89 -2.29 12.93
CA ILE A 80 -10.68 -1.96 11.52
C ILE A 80 -9.56 -0.94 11.30
N GLU A 81 -9.35 0.01 12.21
CA GLU A 81 -8.25 0.99 12.13
C GLU A 81 -6.89 0.29 12.22
N VAL A 82 -6.76 -0.68 13.13
CA VAL A 82 -5.56 -1.50 13.26
C VAL A 82 -5.33 -2.31 11.99
N VAL A 83 -6.40 -2.85 11.39
CA VAL A 83 -6.30 -3.53 10.08
C VAL A 83 -5.85 -2.53 9.03
N PHE A 84 -6.52 -1.40 8.82
CA PHE A 84 -6.16 -0.38 7.81
C PHE A 84 -4.73 0.12 7.97
N ASP A 85 -4.28 0.26 9.22
CA ASP A 85 -2.95 0.79 9.49
C ASP A 85 -1.82 -0.27 9.39
N SER A 86 -2.18 -1.55 9.45
CA SER A 86 -1.24 -2.67 9.35
C SER A 86 -0.99 -3.11 7.90
N THR A 87 0.19 -3.70 7.64
CA THR A 87 0.53 -4.27 6.32
C THR A 87 -0.38 -5.42 5.88
N SER A 88 -0.97 -6.15 6.83
CA SER A 88 -1.80 -7.34 6.61
C SER A 88 -2.96 -7.35 7.61
N GLY A 89 -3.40 -8.50 8.13
CA GLY A 89 -4.50 -8.59 9.10
C GLY A 89 -4.26 -7.91 10.46
N GLY A 90 -3.08 -7.37 10.75
CA GLY A 90 -2.82 -6.63 11.99
C GLY A 90 -2.39 -7.47 13.19
N MET A 91 -1.89 -8.67 12.94
CA MET A 91 -1.54 -9.63 13.99
C MET A 91 -0.38 -9.20 14.90
N PHE A 92 0.61 -8.48 14.39
CA PHE A 92 1.67 -7.93 15.26
C PHE A 92 1.08 -6.98 16.30
N SER A 93 0.13 -6.12 15.91
CA SER A 93 -0.56 -5.25 16.87
C SER A 93 -1.43 -6.03 17.85
N ALA A 94 -2.04 -7.14 17.43
CA ALA A 94 -2.78 -8.02 18.33
C ALA A 94 -1.86 -8.64 19.41
N LEU A 95 -0.67 -9.09 19.02
CA LEU A 95 0.35 -9.60 19.94
C LEU A 95 0.85 -8.50 20.90
N ALA A 96 1.13 -7.31 20.37
CA ALA A 96 1.61 -6.17 21.14
C ALA A 96 0.58 -5.66 22.15
N ASP A 97 -0.69 -5.61 21.78
CA ASP A 97 -1.78 -5.21 22.67
C ASP A 97 -1.89 -6.09 23.93
N VAL A 98 -1.61 -7.40 23.80
CA VAL A 98 -1.54 -8.32 24.95
C VAL A 98 -0.32 -7.99 25.81
N MET A 99 0.84 -7.77 25.20
CA MET A 99 2.08 -7.47 25.93
C MET A 99 1.98 -6.16 26.73
N TYR A 100 1.48 -5.09 26.11
CA TYR A 100 1.27 -3.81 26.79
C TYR A 100 0.21 -3.90 27.88
N LYS A 101 -0.86 -4.70 27.69
CA LYS A 101 -1.84 -4.95 28.75
C LYS A 101 -1.20 -5.64 29.97
N ASP A 102 -0.23 -6.52 29.71
CA ASP A 102 0.56 -7.20 30.73
C ASP A 102 1.72 -6.33 31.26
N LYS A 103 1.74 -5.03 30.94
CA LYS A 103 2.79 -4.04 31.30
C LYS A 103 4.19 -4.38 30.80
N GLY A 104 4.28 -5.20 29.76
CA GLY A 104 5.55 -5.57 29.14
C GLY A 104 6.01 -4.64 28.03
N TYR A 105 7.18 -4.95 27.49
CA TYR A 105 7.83 -4.21 26.41
C TYR A 105 7.58 -4.88 25.06
N VAL A 106 7.41 -4.06 24.02
CA VAL A 106 7.27 -4.51 22.63
C VAL A 106 8.41 -3.95 21.79
N GLY A 107 9.14 -4.85 21.17
CA GLY A 107 10.25 -4.60 20.26
C GLY A 107 9.88 -4.82 18.80
N GLY A 108 10.34 -3.93 17.92
CA GLY A 108 10.22 -4.05 16.48
C GLY A 108 10.86 -2.87 15.75
N ALA A 109 10.60 -2.74 14.45
CA ALA A 109 11.31 -1.79 13.60
C ALA A 109 10.57 -0.45 13.43
N ILE A 110 11.30 0.66 13.55
CA ILE A 110 10.81 2.02 13.28
C ILE A 110 11.65 2.70 12.19
N PHE A 111 11.05 3.68 11.50
CA PHE A 111 11.82 4.62 10.69
C PHE A 111 12.48 5.66 11.59
N ASN A 112 13.72 6.00 11.27
CA ASN A 112 14.37 7.22 11.73
C ASN A 112 13.86 8.43 10.92
N GLU A 113 14.22 9.65 11.34
CA GLU A 113 13.83 10.88 10.64
C GLU A 113 14.30 10.89 9.17
N ASP A 114 15.44 10.27 8.90
CA ASP A 114 15.96 10.14 7.55
C ASP A 114 15.31 8.99 6.75
N PHE A 115 14.37 8.22 7.30
CA PHE A 115 13.82 6.99 6.69
C PHE A 115 14.79 5.79 6.59
N SER A 116 15.93 5.82 7.26
CA SER A 116 16.64 4.59 7.63
C SER A 116 15.83 3.83 8.71
N VAL A 117 16.16 2.57 8.96
CA VAL A 117 15.38 1.73 9.88
C VAL A 117 16.26 1.27 11.04
N ARG A 118 15.72 1.28 12.25
CA ARG A 118 16.34 0.67 13.43
C ARG A 118 15.34 -0.16 14.21
N GLN A 119 15.84 -1.11 14.99
CA GLN A 119 15.02 -1.75 16.02
C GLN A 119 14.84 -0.81 17.20
N TYR A 120 13.68 -0.93 17.82
CA TYR A 120 13.22 -0.09 18.91
C TYR A 120 12.38 -0.95 19.85
N ILE A 121 12.46 -0.68 21.15
CA ILE A 121 11.69 -1.37 22.18
C ILE A 121 11.11 -0.33 23.13
N SER A 122 9.83 -0.49 23.47
CA SER A 122 9.10 0.43 24.34
C SER A 122 8.06 -0.33 25.15
N ASN A 123 7.74 0.16 26.34
CA ASN A 123 6.60 -0.28 27.15
C ASN A 123 5.39 0.67 27.02
N ASP A 124 5.49 1.72 26.20
CA ASP A 124 4.41 2.66 25.93
C ASP A 124 3.63 2.26 24.67
N LYS A 125 2.32 2.02 24.83
CA LYS A 125 1.42 1.68 23.73
C LYS A 125 1.35 2.80 22.68
N VAL A 126 1.61 4.06 23.03
CA VAL A 126 1.63 5.19 22.09
C VAL A 126 2.66 4.99 20.98
N ASP A 127 3.71 4.19 21.21
CA ASP A 127 4.71 3.86 20.18
C ASP A 127 4.25 2.79 19.18
N LEU A 128 3.16 2.05 19.45
CA LEU A 128 2.72 0.95 18.60
C LEU A 128 2.52 1.34 17.12
N PRO A 129 1.91 2.50 16.76
CA PRO A 129 1.79 2.91 15.36
C PRO A 129 3.15 3.08 14.65
N ARG A 130 4.19 3.51 15.38
CA ARG A 130 5.55 3.65 14.82
C ARG A 130 6.19 2.30 14.55
N ILE A 131 5.99 1.34 15.44
CA ILE A 131 6.54 -0.03 15.36
C ILE A 131 5.75 -0.87 14.33
N ARG A 132 4.44 -0.66 14.21
CA ARG A 132 3.53 -1.36 13.29
C ARG A 132 4.00 -1.26 11.83
N SER A 133 3.53 -2.22 11.03
CA SER A 133 3.75 -2.29 9.57
C SER A 133 5.18 -2.63 9.17
N SER A 134 5.31 -3.22 7.99
CA SER A 134 6.58 -3.68 7.45
C SER A 134 7.41 -2.53 6.89
N LYS A 135 8.70 -2.51 7.25
CA LYS A 135 9.73 -1.68 6.63
C LYS A 135 10.62 -2.61 5.82
N TYR A 136 10.57 -2.52 4.49
CA TYR A 136 11.23 -3.47 3.58
C TYR A 136 12.72 -3.15 3.37
N LEU A 137 13.48 -2.95 4.46
CA LEU A 137 14.86 -2.47 4.45
C LEU A 137 15.69 -3.16 5.53
N GLN A 138 17.01 -3.05 5.44
CA GLN A 138 17.88 -3.43 6.54
C GLN A 138 17.63 -2.51 7.73
N SER A 139 17.41 -3.08 8.92
CA SER A 139 17.28 -2.34 10.18
C SER A 139 18.54 -2.50 11.03
N SER A 140 19.02 -1.41 11.63
CA SER A 140 20.10 -1.46 12.63
C SER A 140 19.60 -2.09 13.94
N LEU A 141 20.40 -2.98 14.52
CA LEU A 141 20.17 -3.62 15.82
C LEU A 141 21.23 -3.24 16.85
N GLU A 142 22.03 -2.22 16.56
CA GLU A 142 23.08 -1.77 17.48
C GLU A 142 22.51 -1.44 18.87
N GLY A 143 23.04 -2.12 19.89
CA GLY A 143 22.61 -2.04 21.28
C GLY A 143 21.25 -2.68 21.60
N PHE A 144 20.50 -3.14 20.59
CA PHE A 144 19.14 -3.65 20.78
C PHE A 144 19.14 -4.97 21.56
N PHE A 145 20.07 -5.89 21.27
CA PHE A 145 20.10 -7.17 21.97
C PHE A 145 20.54 -7.01 23.42
N VAL A 146 21.46 -6.06 23.69
CA VAL A 146 21.86 -5.68 25.04
C VAL A 146 20.66 -5.19 25.84
N GLN A 147 19.86 -4.27 25.27
CA GLN A 147 18.65 -3.75 25.92
C GLN A 147 17.64 -4.86 26.25
N VAL A 148 17.35 -5.74 25.28
CA VAL A 148 16.43 -6.88 25.51
C VAL A 148 16.97 -7.78 26.64
N LYS A 149 18.26 -8.09 26.65
CA LYS A 149 18.87 -8.91 27.70
C LYS A 149 18.77 -8.25 29.09
N VAL A 150 18.95 -6.94 29.18
CA VAL A 150 18.80 -6.20 30.45
C VAL A 150 17.36 -6.29 30.96
N LEU A 151 16.37 -6.02 30.11
CA LEU A 151 14.95 -6.13 30.47
C LEU A 151 14.60 -7.53 30.99
N LEU A 152 15.02 -8.57 30.27
CA LEU A 152 14.75 -9.95 30.66
C LEU A 152 15.41 -10.34 32.00
N ARG A 153 16.61 -9.81 32.30
CA ARG A 153 17.29 -10.05 33.58
C ARG A 153 16.63 -9.32 34.75
N ASN A 154 15.89 -8.26 34.46
CA ASN A 154 15.06 -7.53 35.43
C ASN A 154 13.64 -8.11 35.53
N ASP A 155 13.42 -9.33 35.02
CA ASP A 155 12.13 -10.05 35.02
C ASP A 155 11.00 -9.35 34.25
N GLU A 156 11.35 -8.41 33.36
CA GLU A 156 10.37 -7.72 32.52
C GLU A 156 9.83 -8.65 31.43
N LYS A 157 8.54 -8.53 31.11
CA LYS A 157 7.94 -9.26 29.98
C LYS A 157 8.26 -8.55 28.67
N VAL A 158 8.68 -9.31 27.66
CA VAL A 158 9.16 -8.76 26.40
C VAL A 158 8.57 -9.53 25.21
N LEU A 159 8.01 -8.82 24.23
CA LEU A 159 7.67 -9.33 22.90
C LEU A 159 8.62 -8.68 21.89
N VAL A 160 9.37 -9.44 21.11
CA VAL A 160 10.19 -8.89 20.02
C VAL A 160 9.76 -9.46 18.69
N CYS A 161 9.61 -8.61 17.67
CA CYS A 161 9.35 -9.03 16.30
C CYS A 161 10.45 -8.54 15.35
N GLY A 162 11.01 -9.45 14.56
CA GLY A 162 12.00 -9.11 13.53
C GLY A 162 12.08 -10.15 12.43
N SER A 163 13.03 -9.98 11.51
CA SER A 163 13.24 -11.00 10.48
C SER A 163 13.80 -12.29 11.09
N PRO A 164 13.62 -13.46 10.45
CA PRO A 164 14.07 -14.74 11.01
C PRO A 164 15.56 -14.77 11.36
N CYS A 165 16.41 -14.09 10.58
CA CYS A 165 17.84 -13.99 10.87
C CYS A 165 18.16 -13.12 12.10
N GLN A 166 17.38 -12.06 12.34
CA GLN A 166 17.51 -11.20 13.52
C GLN A 166 17.03 -11.93 14.78
N MET A 167 15.93 -12.69 14.69
CA MET A 167 15.42 -13.45 15.83
C MET A 167 16.31 -14.63 16.20
N ALA A 168 16.93 -15.28 15.21
CA ALA A 168 18.00 -16.23 15.46
C ALA A 168 19.21 -15.59 16.15
N ALA A 169 19.58 -14.37 15.75
CA ALA A 169 20.67 -13.63 16.40
C ALA A 169 20.35 -13.30 17.86
N LEU A 170 19.12 -12.85 18.15
CA LEU A 170 18.67 -12.61 19.53
C LEU A 170 18.77 -13.89 20.37
N ARG A 171 18.26 -15.02 19.88
CA ARG A 171 18.31 -16.30 20.60
C ARG A 171 19.76 -16.74 20.85
N ALA A 172 20.66 -16.58 19.87
CA ALA A 172 22.08 -16.87 20.03
C ALA A 172 22.75 -15.97 21.08
N PHE A 173 22.48 -14.66 21.03
CA PHE A 173 23.02 -13.66 21.94
C PHE A 173 22.58 -13.87 23.40
N LEU A 174 21.36 -14.37 23.61
CA LEU A 174 20.82 -14.62 24.94
C LEU A 174 21.38 -15.90 25.59
N HIS A 175 21.92 -16.84 24.81
CA HIS A 175 22.50 -18.13 25.22
C HIS A 175 21.57 -19.10 25.98
N LYS A 176 20.35 -18.68 26.33
CA LYS A 176 19.32 -19.50 26.96
C LYS A 176 17.93 -19.03 26.56
N ASP A 177 16.95 -19.89 26.80
CA ASP A 177 15.54 -19.54 26.71
C ASP A 177 15.09 -18.75 27.93
N TYR A 178 14.14 -17.84 27.71
CA TYR A 178 13.53 -16.99 28.73
C TYR A 178 12.00 -17.17 28.66
N ASP A 179 11.38 -17.41 29.82
CA ASP A 179 9.92 -17.58 29.93
C ASP A 179 9.17 -16.25 29.75
N ASN A 180 9.80 -15.15 30.15
CA ASN A 180 9.32 -13.77 30.00
C ASN A 180 9.59 -13.17 28.61
N LEU A 181 10.09 -13.94 27.63
CA LEU A 181 10.31 -13.49 26.25
C LEU A 181 9.36 -14.21 25.28
N ILE A 182 8.64 -13.47 24.44
CA ILE A 182 7.99 -13.99 23.24
C ILE A 182 8.74 -13.50 22.01
N ILE A 183 9.23 -14.44 21.19
CA ILE A 183 9.87 -14.13 19.92
C ILE A 183 8.85 -14.31 18.81
N ALA A 184 8.55 -13.24 18.08
CA ALA A 184 7.81 -13.29 16.84
C ALA A 184 8.75 -13.06 15.64
N ASP A 185 8.51 -13.74 14.53
CA ASP A 185 9.14 -13.42 13.25
C ASP A 185 8.10 -13.31 12.14
N TYR A 186 8.58 -13.14 10.91
CA TYR A 186 7.71 -13.16 9.74
C TYR A 186 8.32 -13.87 8.54
N ILE A 187 7.47 -14.31 7.62
CA ILE A 187 7.92 -14.87 6.33
C ILE A 187 8.55 -13.74 5.51
N CYS A 188 9.89 -13.70 5.56
CA CYS A 188 10.69 -12.68 4.90
C CYS A 188 11.11 -13.16 3.53
N ARG A 189 10.80 -12.41 2.46
CA ARG A 189 11.33 -12.68 1.11
C ARG A 189 12.82 -12.35 1.00
N GLY A 190 13.20 -11.13 1.38
CA GLY A 190 14.56 -10.59 1.31
C GLY A 190 14.60 -9.16 1.83
N ILE A 191 15.80 -8.68 2.18
CA ILE A 191 16.03 -7.36 2.76
C ILE A 191 16.60 -6.44 1.67
N ASN A 192 15.95 -5.32 1.39
CA ASN A 192 16.42 -4.39 0.37
C ASN A 192 17.55 -3.49 0.84
N SER A 193 18.35 -3.05 -0.13
CA SER A 193 19.40 -2.05 -0.02
C SER A 193 18.86 -0.71 0.51
N PRO A 194 19.41 -0.20 1.63
CA PRO A 194 19.20 1.17 2.09
C PRO A 194 19.53 2.23 1.02
N LYS A 195 20.55 1.99 0.19
CA LYS A 195 20.98 2.92 -0.88
C LYS A 195 19.96 3.02 -2.02
N VAL A 196 19.42 1.89 -2.47
CA VAL A 196 18.35 1.88 -3.49
C VAL A 196 17.11 2.58 -2.97
N TRP A 197 16.78 2.38 -1.69
CA TRP A 197 15.65 3.04 -1.04
C TRP A 197 15.82 4.55 -0.95
N ARG A 198 17.01 5.03 -0.54
CA ARG A 198 17.32 6.46 -0.52
C ARG A 198 17.10 7.09 -1.90
N LYS A 199 17.72 6.52 -2.94
CA LYS A 199 17.57 6.99 -4.32
C LYS A 199 16.10 7.00 -4.78
N TYR A 200 15.29 6.02 -4.36
CA TYR A 200 13.85 6.03 -4.62
C TYR A 200 13.12 7.18 -3.94
N LEU A 201 13.41 7.48 -2.67
CA LEU A 201 12.83 8.63 -1.97
C LEU A 201 13.23 9.96 -2.62
N ASP A 202 14.50 10.11 -3.00
CA ASP A 202 15.01 11.31 -3.68
C ASP A 202 14.29 11.55 -5.02
N SER A 203 13.84 10.49 -5.69
CA SER A 203 13.07 10.60 -6.94
C SER A 203 11.70 11.28 -6.78
N PHE A 204 11.17 11.42 -5.56
CA PHE A 204 9.96 12.21 -5.34
C PHE A 204 10.26 13.70 -5.37
N GLU A 205 11.40 14.13 -4.84
CA GLU A 205 11.84 15.53 -4.92
C GLU A 205 12.12 15.91 -6.39
N GLU A 206 12.77 15.02 -7.16
CA GLU A 206 12.96 15.19 -8.61
C GLU A 206 11.64 15.34 -9.37
N ARG A 207 10.61 14.56 -9.01
CA ARG A 207 9.31 14.54 -9.73
C ARG A 207 8.34 15.63 -9.29
N TYR A 208 8.42 16.09 -8.04
CA TYR A 208 7.39 16.93 -7.42
C TYR A 208 7.93 18.20 -6.76
N GLY A 209 9.24 18.41 -6.73
CA GLY A 209 9.87 19.58 -6.10
C GLY A 209 9.64 19.67 -4.59
N SER A 210 9.34 18.54 -3.92
CA SER A 210 9.06 18.49 -2.49
C SER A 210 9.58 17.20 -1.86
N LYS A 211 10.16 17.32 -0.67
CA LYS A 211 10.71 16.21 0.10
C LYS A 211 9.61 15.29 0.64
N VAL A 212 9.97 14.03 0.87
CA VAL A 212 9.13 13.03 1.53
C VAL A 212 9.14 13.27 3.05
N VAL A 213 7.95 13.25 3.66
CA VAL A 213 7.78 13.36 5.13
C VAL A 213 7.09 12.14 5.73
N TYR A 214 6.50 11.29 4.90
CA TYR A 214 5.91 10.03 5.33
C TYR A 214 5.94 9.00 4.20
N CYS A 215 6.13 7.73 4.55
CA CYS A 215 6.01 6.64 3.61
C CYS A 215 5.37 5.40 4.27
N LYS A 216 4.55 4.67 3.51
CA LYS A 216 3.94 3.42 3.96
C LYS A 216 3.78 2.44 2.81
N ALA A 217 4.33 1.25 3.01
CA ALA A 217 4.13 0.14 2.09
C ALA A 217 2.76 -0.51 2.30
N LYS A 218 2.13 -0.96 1.21
CA LYS A 218 0.82 -1.63 1.18
C LYS A 218 -0.30 -0.84 1.87
N SER A 219 -0.39 0.48 1.60
CA SER A 219 -1.59 1.24 1.94
C SER A 219 -2.84 0.58 1.33
N LYS A 220 -3.90 0.54 2.13
CA LYS A 220 -5.15 -0.16 1.81
C LYS A 220 -6.23 0.74 1.22
N GLU A 221 -5.94 2.03 1.01
CA GLU A 221 -6.85 3.03 0.41
C GLU A 221 -7.23 2.70 -1.06
N TYR A 222 -6.43 1.87 -1.73
CA TYR A 222 -6.74 1.28 -3.04
C TYR A 222 -7.03 -0.23 -2.94
N GLY A 223 -7.15 -0.79 -1.75
CA GLY A 223 -7.23 -2.23 -1.51
C GLY A 223 -5.86 -2.90 -1.43
N TRP A 224 -5.77 -3.90 -0.56
CA TRP A 224 -4.53 -4.57 -0.21
C TRP A 224 -3.85 -5.27 -1.41
N ARG A 225 -4.63 -5.84 -2.34
CA ARG A 225 -4.11 -6.56 -3.53
C ARG A 225 -3.34 -5.67 -4.51
N ASN A 226 -3.49 -4.35 -4.40
CA ASN A 226 -2.73 -3.39 -5.20
C ASN A 226 -1.34 -3.10 -4.64
N LEU A 227 -1.05 -3.51 -3.38
CA LEU A 227 0.24 -3.35 -2.71
C LEU A 227 0.78 -1.91 -2.81
N THR A 228 -0.10 -0.94 -2.63
CA THR A 228 0.18 0.47 -2.90
C THR A 228 1.22 1.06 -1.96
N GLN A 229 2.26 1.68 -2.52
CA GLN A 229 3.17 2.54 -1.78
C GLN A 229 2.53 3.91 -1.63
N LYS A 230 2.29 4.34 -0.38
CA LYS A 230 1.87 5.70 -0.04
C LYS A 230 3.09 6.54 0.35
N VAL A 231 3.12 7.77 -0.13
CA VAL A 231 4.11 8.79 0.23
C VAL A 231 3.38 10.10 0.48
N ILE A 232 3.71 10.82 1.54
CA ILE A 232 3.24 12.20 1.77
C ILE A 232 4.45 13.11 1.64
N LEU A 233 4.28 14.19 0.87
CA LEU A 233 5.30 15.20 0.64
C LEU A 233 5.12 16.39 1.59
N ALA A 234 6.19 17.11 1.86
CA ALA A 234 6.19 18.28 2.75
C ALA A 234 5.19 19.37 2.33
N ASN A 235 4.87 19.47 1.03
CA ASN A 235 3.83 20.37 0.52
C ASN A 235 2.38 19.87 0.73
N GLY A 236 2.19 18.77 1.49
CA GLY A 236 0.88 18.18 1.79
C GLY A 236 0.34 17.23 0.70
N LYS A 237 1.07 17.01 -0.40
CA LYS A 237 0.60 16.11 -1.47
C LYS A 237 0.73 14.64 -1.07
N HIS A 238 -0.35 13.89 -1.26
CA HIS A 238 -0.37 12.44 -1.10
C HIS A 238 -0.11 11.76 -2.46
N VAL A 239 0.86 10.86 -2.52
CA VAL A 239 1.20 10.10 -3.73
C VAL A 239 1.00 8.62 -3.46
N TYR A 240 0.26 7.97 -4.37
CA TYR A 240 -0.06 6.55 -4.31
C TYR A 240 0.49 5.85 -5.54
N GLU A 241 1.44 4.94 -5.36
CA GLU A 241 1.98 4.12 -6.43
C GLU A 241 1.59 2.65 -6.19
N THR A 242 0.66 2.13 -6.97
CA THR A 242 0.31 0.69 -6.94
C THR A 242 1.50 -0.17 -7.35
N LYS A 243 1.46 -1.50 -7.13
CA LYS A 243 2.51 -2.43 -7.59
C LYS A 243 2.86 -2.30 -9.08
N ASP A 244 1.89 -1.89 -9.90
CA ASP A 244 2.03 -1.75 -11.34
C ASP A 244 2.53 -0.35 -11.74
N GLN A 245 2.67 0.58 -10.79
CA GLN A 245 3.20 1.92 -10.97
C GLN A 245 4.55 2.11 -10.27
N SER A 246 4.70 1.59 -9.05
CA SER A 246 5.90 1.73 -8.22
C SER A 246 7.09 1.02 -8.85
N ASN A 247 8.02 1.79 -9.39
CA ASN A 247 9.27 1.25 -9.92
C ASN A 247 10.13 0.63 -8.82
N TYR A 248 10.04 1.10 -7.57
CA TYR A 248 10.72 0.41 -6.46
C TYR A 248 10.19 -1.01 -6.26
N THR A 249 8.85 -1.17 -6.21
CA THR A 249 8.21 -2.47 -6.05
C THR A 249 8.52 -3.40 -7.23
N LYS A 250 8.44 -2.88 -8.47
CA LYS A 250 8.78 -3.65 -9.67
C LYS A 250 10.25 -4.06 -9.67
N GLY A 251 11.17 -3.16 -9.36
CA GLY A 251 12.60 -3.46 -9.32
C GLY A 251 12.89 -4.55 -8.28
N TYR A 252 12.31 -4.43 -7.08
CA TYR A 252 12.42 -5.44 -6.03
C TYR A 252 11.92 -6.82 -6.48
N LEU A 253 10.79 -6.89 -7.19
CA LEU A 253 10.16 -8.16 -7.61
C LEU A 253 10.74 -8.75 -8.90
N GLN A 254 11.13 -7.92 -9.86
CA GLN A 254 11.57 -8.35 -11.19
C GLN A 254 13.06 -8.66 -11.23
N THR A 255 13.90 -7.79 -10.67
CA THR A 255 15.37 -7.87 -10.84
C THR A 255 16.03 -8.76 -9.80
N ASN A 256 15.41 -8.91 -8.62
CA ASN A 256 16.01 -9.46 -7.39
C ASN A 256 17.27 -8.74 -6.90
N ALA A 257 17.82 -7.75 -7.62
CA ALA A 257 19.12 -7.13 -7.35
C ALA A 257 19.12 -6.24 -6.10
N TYR A 258 17.95 -5.82 -5.61
CA TYR A 258 17.87 -4.92 -4.45
C TYR A 258 18.24 -5.62 -3.16
N CYS A 259 18.16 -6.96 -3.13
CA CYS A 259 18.27 -7.73 -1.90
C CYS A 259 19.72 -7.94 -1.47
N ARG A 260 19.93 -8.06 -0.16
CA ARG A 260 21.23 -8.40 0.44
C ARG A 260 21.76 -9.75 -0.10
N PRO A 261 23.07 -9.92 -0.34
CA PRO A 261 23.65 -11.17 -0.83
C PRO A 261 23.24 -12.42 -0.03
N SER A 262 23.19 -12.33 1.30
CA SER A 262 22.78 -13.44 2.19
C SER A 262 21.33 -13.88 1.99
N CYS A 263 20.49 -13.11 1.28
CA CYS A 263 19.11 -13.50 0.99
C CYS A 263 18.98 -14.51 -0.15
N TYR A 264 19.99 -14.62 -1.03
CA TYR A 264 20.01 -15.59 -2.13
C TYR A 264 20.31 -17.02 -1.65
N ASP A 265 20.97 -17.14 -0.50
CA ASP A 265 21.24 -18.40 0.20
C ASP A 265 20.87 -18.28 1.69
N CYS A 266 19.59 -17.97 1.93
CA CYS A 266 19.10 -17.68 3.27
C CYS A 266 19.02 -18.95 4.13
N LYS A 267 19.82 -19.02 5.19
CA LYS A 267 19.87 -20.16 6.11
C LYS A 267 18.66 -20.29 7.05
N PHE A 268 17.78 -19.29 7.07
CA PHE A 268 16.64 -19.16 8.01
C PHE A 268 15.27 -19.54 7.40
N LYS A 269 15.28 -20.11 6.20
CA LYS A 269 14.09 -20.67 5.53
C LYS A 269 13.72 -22.04 6.09
N GLY A 270 12.48 -22.45 5.89
CA GLY A 270 11.96 -23.76 6.28
C GLY A 270 11.78 -23.93 7.78
N TYR A 271 11.91 -25.19 8.21
CA TYR A 271 11.59 -25.67 9.55
C TYR A 271 12.80 -26.37 10.20
N PRO A 272 12.80 -26.59 11.53
CA PRO A 272 11.93 -25.93 12.51
C PRO A 272 12.05 -24.40 12.46
N ARG A 273 10.97 -23.69 12.78
CA ARG A 273 11.02 -22.22 12.94
C ARG A 273 11.83 -21.87 14.19
N ILE A 274 12.37 -20.66 14.26
CA ILE A 274 13.17 -20.18 15.41
C ILE A 274 12.31 -19.38 16.40
N ALA A 275 11.33 -18.63 15.88
CA ALA A 275 10.41 -17.83 16.67
C ALA A 275 9.32 -18.69 17.31
N ASP A 276 8.72 -18.21 18.40
CA ASP A 276 7.53 -18.81 19.01
C ASP A 276 6.30 -18.66 18.10
N ILE A 277 6.20 -17.53 17.39
CA ILE A 277 5.10 -17.21 16.48
C ILE A 277 5.66 -16.62 15.17
N THR A 278 5.28 -17.18 14.02
CA THR A 278 5.59 -16.62 12.69
C THR A 278 4.37 -15.90 12.13
N LEU A 279 4.54 -14.69 11.60
CA LEU A 279 3.50 -13.93 10.91
C LEU A 279 3.75 -13.86 9.40
N ALA A 280 2.70 -13.79 8.59
CA ALA A 280 2.83 -13.49 7.17
C ALA A 280 1.56 -12.89 6.58
N ASP A 281 1.65 -12.51 5.32
CA ASP A 281 0.46 -12.37 4.48
C ASP A 281 -0.07 -13.76 4.12
N PHE A 282 -1.38 -13.95 4.20
CA PHE A 282 -2.01 -15.18 3.76
C PHE A 282 -2.27 -15.11 2.24
N TRP A 283 -1.24 -15.34 1.44
CA TRP A 283 -1.38 -15.44 -0.01
C TRP A 283 -2.25 -16.66 -0.38
N GLY A 284 -3.35 -16.42 -1.10
CA GLY A 284 -4.24 -17.49 -1.55
C GLY A 284 -5.36 -17.86 -0.57
N ILE A 285 -5.59 -17.05 0.47
CA ILE A 285 -6.70 -17.25 1.43
C ILE A 285 -8.06 -17.43 0.73
N GLU A 286 -8.29 -16.78 -0.41
CA GLU A 286 -9.51 -16.90 -1.20
C GLU A 286 -9.79 -18.33 -1.70
N LYS A 287 -8.78 -19.22 -1.71
CA LYS A 287 -8.91 -20.64 -2.05
C LYS A 287 -9.16 -21.53 -0.84
N VAL A 288 -8.95 -21.01 0.37
CA VAL A 288 -9.07 -21.73 1.64
C VAL A 288 -10.35 -21.29 2.35
N ASP A 289 -10.55 -19.99 2.52
CA ASP A 289 -11.73 -19.38 3.12
C ASP A 289 -12.01 -17.99 2.50
N THR A 290 -13.11 -17.88 1.76
CA THR A 290 -13.51 -16.63 1.10
C THR A 290 -14.06 -15.57 2.05
N SER A 291 -14.51 -15.93 3.25
CA SER A 291 -15.06 -14.99 4.23
C SER A 291 -13.99 -14.06 4.81
N MET A 292 -12.73 -14.53 4.81
CA MET A 292 -11.57 -13.76 5.25
C MET A 292 -10.96 -12.89 4.14
N GLU A 293 -11.41 -13.00 2.88
CA GLU A 293 -10.89 -12.17 1.77
C GLU A 293 -11.72 -10.89 1.60
N LYS A 294 -11.33 -9.84 2.33
CA LYS A 294 -11.96 -8.50 2.25
C LYS A 294 -11.17 -7.51 1.38
N ASN A 295 -10.09 -7.99 0.72
CA ASN A 295 -9.09 -7.14 0.06
C ASN A 295 -8.54 -6.05 1.01
N LEU A 296 -8.50 -6.35 2.30
CA LEU A 296 -7.87 -5.56 3.35
C LEU A 296 -6.66 -6.29 3.95
N GLY A 297 -6.28 -7.44 3.40
CA GLY A 297 -5.14 -8.24 3.86
C GLY A 297 -5.51 -9.11 5.06
N THR A 298 -5.16 -10.38 4.96
CA THR A 298 -5.38 -11.39 5.99
C THR A 298 -4.03 -11.93 6.40
N SER A 299 -3.79 -12.01 7.70
CA SER A 299 -2.53 -12.55 8.19
C SER A 299 -2.58 -14.06 8.27
N LEU A 300 -1.50 -14.71 7.87
CA LEU A 300 -1.18 -16.06 8.31
C LEU A 300 -0.45 -15.95 9.66
N VAL A 301 -0.83 -16.80 10.61
CA VAL A 301 -0.18 -16.97 11.90
C VAL A 301 0.23 -18.42 12.04
N MET A 302 1.51 -18.67 12.33
CA MET A 302 2.04 -20.01 12.63
C MET A 302 2.51 -20.02 14.08
N ILE A 303 1.97 -20.93 14.88
CA ILE A 303 2.38 -21.16 16.25
C ILE A 303 3.41 -22.26 16.25
N ASN A 304 4.63 -21.96 16.70
CA ASN A 304 5.77 -22.86 16.55
C ASN A 304 6.25 -23.44 17.88
N SER A 305 5.84 -22.89 19.01
CA SER A 305 6.21 -23.37 20.34
C SER A 305 5.01 -23.46 21.28
N LYS A 306 5.11 -24.27 22.34
CA LYS A 306 4.07 -24.34 23.39
C LYS A 306 3.91 -22.99 24.09
N LYS A 307 5.01 -22.26 24.28
CA LYS A 307 4.98 -20.88 24.81
C LYS A 307 4.20 -19.94 23.88
N GLY A 308 4.41 -20.05 22.57
CA GLY A 308 3.66 -19.33 21.55
C GLY A 308 2.17 -19.66 21.56
N GLU A 309 1.82 -20.93 21.77
CA GLU A 309 0.42 -21.39 21.89
C GLU A 309 -0.27 -20.75 23.09
N VAL A 310 0.31 -20.84 24.28
CA VAL A 310 -0.21 -20.20 25.51
C VAL A 310 -0.37 -18.70 25.33
N TYR A 311 0.59 -18.04 24.68
CA TYR A 311 0.49 -16.61 24.40
C TYR A 311 -0.61 -16.28 23.40
N PHE A 312 -0.78 -17.08 22.35
CA PHE A 312 -1.78 -16.87 21.31
C PHE A 312 -3.22 -17.02 21.81
N GLU A 313 -3.48 -17.88 22.79
CA GLU A 313 -4.80 -17.98 23.43
C GLU A 313 -5.28 -16.64 24.00
N LYS A 314 -4.37 -15.85 24.59
CA LYS A 314 -4.68 -14.50 25.09
C LYS A 314 -5.08 -13.52 23.96
N VAL A 315 -4.56 -13.76 22.75
CA VAL A 315 -4.72 -12.89 21.56
C VAL A 315 -6.07 -13.13 20.89
N LYS A 316 -6.61 -14.37 20.94
CA LYS A 316 -7.86 -14.76 20.25
C LYS A 316 -9.05 -13.83 20.51
N SER A 317 -9.16 -13.27 21.71
CA SER A 317 -10.22 -12.31 22.06
C SER A 317 -10.24 -11.05 21.17
N ARG A 318 -9.10 -10.66 20.59
CA ARG A 318 -8.89 -9.44 19.80
C ARG A 318 -8.99 -9.64 18.28
N ILE A 319 -9.12 -10.88 17.81
CA ILE A 319 -9.00 -11.22 16.40
C ILE A 319 -10.20 -12.04 15.92
N ASN A 320 -10.50 -11.92 14.62
CA ASN A 320 -11.27 -12.94 13.90
C ASN A 320 -10.26 -13.94 13.35
N TYR A 321 -10.50 -15.24 13.54
CA TYR A 321 -9.55 -16.26 13.13
C TYR A 321 -10.24 -17.54 12.65
N VAL A 322 -9.55 -18.26 11.76
CA VAL A 322 -9.95 -19.57 11.24
C VAL A 322 -8.71 -20.47 11.27
N HIS A 323 -8.86 -21.69 11.79
CA HIS A 323 -7.80 -22.69 11.73
C HIS A 323 -7.60 -23.15 10.28
N VAL A 324 -6.35 -23.28 9.84
CA VAL A 324 -6.04 -23.72 8.47
C VAL A 324 -5.08 -24.90 8.47
N PRO A 325 -5.18 -25.82 7.49
CA PRO A 325 -4.20 -26.91 7.33
C PRO A 325 -2.81 -26.36 7.04
N PHE A 326 -1.77 -26.99 7.57
CA PHE A 326 -0.38 -26.59 7.38
C PHE A 326 0.03 -26.63 5.88
N GLU A 327 -0.46 -27.60 5.12
CA GLU A 327 -0.13 -27.74 3.70
C GLU A 327 -0.66 -26.55 2.88
N SER A 328 -1.74 -25.91 3.34
CA SER A 328 -2.34 -24.76 2.66
C SER A 328 -1.44 -23.52 2.69
N ILE A 329 -0.57 -23.40 3.70
CA ILE A 329 0.22 -22.19 3.92
C ILE A 329 1.44 -22.11 3.00
N GLU A 330 1.95 -23.26 2.55
CA GLU A 330 3.15 -23.36 1.71
C GLU A 330 2.88 -22.95 0.26
N ILE A 331 1.69 -23.28 -0.27
CA ILE A 331 1.28 -23.00 -1.65
C ILE A 331 1.36 -21.49 -1.95
N GLY A 332 0.91 -20.67 -1.00
CA GLY A 332 0.93 -19.21 -1.13
C GLY A 332 2.25 -18.55 -0.75
N ASN A 333 3.01 -19.17 0.16
CA ASN A 333 4.19 -18.56 0.77
C ASN A 333 5.50 -19.26 0.34
N ARG A 334 5.82 -19.20 -0.96
CA ARG A 334 7.10 -19.74 -1.51
C ARG A 334 8.33 -19.32 -0.70
N SER A 335 8.34 -18.08 -0.21
CA SER A 335 9.45 -17.52 0.58
C SER A 335 9.59 -18.12 1.99
N LEU A 336 8.68 -18.99 2.43
CA LEU A 336 8.85 -19.77 3.66
C LEU A 336 9.99 -20.77 3.50
N ASN A 337 9.97 -21.53 2.39
CA ASN A 337 10.86 -22.66 2.17
C ASN A 337 12.02 -22.33 1.22
N LEU A 338 11.84 -21.37 0.31
CA LEU A 338 12.83 -21.08 -0.72
C LEU A 338 13.53 -19.73 -0.49
N SER A 339 14.84 -19.75 -0.71
CA SER A 339 15.66 -18.55 -0.83
C SER A 339 15.25 -17.73 -2.06
N LEU A 340 15.69 -16.48 -2.08
CA LEU A 340 15.45 -15.62 -3.23
C LEU A 340 16.29 -16.10 -4.42
N ASP A 341 15.69 -16.13 -5.63
CA ASP A 341 16.44 -16.43 -6.84
C ASP A 341 17.54 -15.36 -7.06
N LEU A 342 18.67 -15.74 -7.68
CA LEU A 342 19.78 -14.84 -7.98
C LEU A 342 19.34 -13.58 -8.76
N PRO A 343 20.12 -12.48 -8.72
CA PRO A 343 19.86 -11.30 -9.53
C PRO A 343 19.67 -11.65 -11.01
N LYS A 344 18.60 -11.14 -11.61
CA LYS A 344 18.30 -11.32 -13.05
C LYS A 344 19.01 -10.29 -13.94
N VAL A 345 19.77 -9.40 -13.33
CA VAL A 345 20.58 -8.36 -13.97
C VAL A 345 21.98 -8.46 -13.39
N ASN A 346 22.99 -7.94 -14.12
CA ASN A 346 24.34 -7.87 -13.58
C ASN A 346 24.36 -6.95 -12.35
N ARG A 347 24.55 -7.54 -11.17
CA ARG A 347 24.48 -6.86 -9.87
C ARG A 347 25.57 -5.78 -9.73
N GLN A 348 26.79 -6.09 -10.11
CA GLN A 348 27.92 -5.16 -10.01
C GLN A 348 27.68 -3.93 -10.88
N GLN A 349 27.26 -4.14 -12.13
CA GLN A 349 26.90 -3.03 -13.03
C GLN A 349 25.71 -2.24 -12.48
N PHE A 350 24.68 -2.91 -11.95
CA PHE A 350 23.50 -2.25 -11.38
C PHE A 350 23.87 -1.27 -10.26
N PHE A 351 24.74 -1.68 -9.32
CA PHE A 351 25.16 -0.79 -8.23
C PHE A 351 26.18 0.26 -8.68
N SER A 352 27.05 -0.04 -9.66
CA SER A 352 27.89 0.98 -10.30
C SER A 352 27.06 2.06 -11.01
N ASP A 353 25.94 1.68 -11.63
CA ASP A 353 25.02 2.62 -12.26
C ASP A 353 24.21 3.39 -11.23
N LEU A 354 23.77 2.75 -10.14
CA LEU A 354 23.06 3.39 -9.03
C LEU A 354 23.86 4.56 -8.44
N ASP A 355 25.19 4.46 -8.42
CA ASP A 355 26.08 5.54 -7.98
C ASP A 355 26.04 6.76 -8.92
N ARG A 356 25.95 6.52 -10.23
CA ARG A 356 26.08 7.55 -11.26
C ARG A 356 24.75 8.13 -11.74
N MET A 357 23.66 7.39 -11.57
CA MET A 357 22.33 7.71 -12.12
C MET A 357 21.35 8.16 -11.03
N THR A 358 20.30 8.88 -11.44
CA THR A 358 19.10 9.04 -10.62
C THR A 358 18.30 7.74 -10.59
N PHE A 359 17.38 7.60 -9.62
CA PHE A 359 16.52 6.41 -9.58
C PHE A 359 15.61 6.31 -10.82
N LEU A 360 15.16 7.44 -11.37
CA LEU A 360 14.33 7.44 -12.58
C LEU A 360 15.09 6.89 -13.78
N GLU A 361 16.34 7.32 -13.98
CA GLU A 361 17.22 6.80 -15.03
C GLU A 361 17.52 5.31 -14.86
N LEU A 362 17.90 4.90 -13.64
CA LEU A 362 18.14 3.50 -13.31
C LEU A 362 16.90 2.64 -13.58
N SER A 363 15.71 3.14 -13.22
CA SER A 363 14.45 2.43 -13.43
C SER A 363 14.14 2.21 -14.91
N ARG A 364 14.43 3.19 -15.79
CA ARG A 364 14.25 3.03 -17.24
C ARG A 364 15.21 1.98 -17.82
N LYS A 365 16.42 1.86 -17.24
CA LYS A 365 17.44 0.91 -17.71
C LYS A 365 17.17 -0.54 -17.28
N TYR A 366 16.72 -0.75 -16.04
CA TYR A 366 16.68 -2.08 -15.43
C TYR A 366 15.28 -2.65 -15.15
N ILE A 367 14.22 -1.84 -15.25
CA ILE A 367 12.86 -2.25 -14.93
C ILE A 367 12.05 -2.34 -16.21
N PHE A 368 11.65 -3.57 -16.54
CA PHE A 368 10.93 -3.83 -17.78
C PHE A 368 9.43 -3.67 -17.59
N PRO A 369 8.71 -3.18 -18.62
CA PRO A 369 7.27 -3.28 -18.65
C PRO A 369 6.84 -4.74 -18.49
N SER A 370 5.82 -4.99 -17.68
CA SER A 370 5.27 -6.35 -17.55
C SER A 370 4.75 -6.83 -18.91
N GLN A 371 5.44 -7.79 -19.53
CA GLN A 371 4.96 -8.40 -20.77
C GLN A 371 3.72 -9.26 -20.47
N LYS A 372 2.61 -8.96 -21.17
CA LYS A 372 1.41 -9.80 -21.09
C LYS A 372 1.64 -11.07 -21.91
N SER A 373 1.31 -12.24 -21.37
CA SER A 373 1.32 -13.48 -22.15
C SER A 373 0.29 -13.44 -23.28
N LYS A 374 0.47 -14.22 -24.36
CA LYS A 374 -0.53 -14.32 -25.46
C LYS A 374 -1.94 -14.60 -24.93
N LYS A 375 -2.07 -15.49 -23.94
CA LYS A 375 -3.33 -15.81 -23.25
C LYS A 375 -3.93 -14.58 -22.56
N GLN A 376 -3.10 -13.76 -21.89
CA GLN A 376 -3.55 -12.52 -21.26
C GLN A 376 -3.95 -11.46 -22.28
N MET A 377 -3.24 -11.35 -23.40
CA MET A 377 -3.58 -10.45 -24.51
C MET A 377 -4.93 -10.80 -25.11
N ILE A 378 -5.15 -12.07 -25.48
CA ILE A 378 -6.43 -12.56 -26.01
C ILE A 378 -7.55 -12.31 -25.00
N LYS A 379 -7.32 -12.64 -23.72
CA LYS A 379 -8.31 -12.39 -22.66
C LYS A 379 -8.62 -10.91 -22.50
N SER A 380 -7.64 -10.01 -22.72
CA SER A 380 -7.85 -8.56 -22.69
C SER A 380 -8.77 -8.11 -23.84
N ILE A 381 -8.51 -8.60 -25.06
CA ILE A 381 -9.32 -8.29 -26.25
C ILE A 381 -10.75 -8.82 -26.08
N LEU A 382 -10.91 -10.08 -25.67
CA LEU A 382 -12.24 -10.67 -25.43
C LEU A 382 -13.00 -9.93 -24.33
N ARG A 383 -12.33 -9.51 -23.25
CA ARG A 383 -12.94 -8.70 -22.19
C ARG A 383 -13.36 -7.33 -22.68
N TYR A 384 -12.58 -6.70 -23.56
CA TYR A 384 -12.94 -5.41 -24.15
C TYR A 384 -14.18 -5.54 -25.04
N GLY A 385 -14.19 -6.52 -25.96
CA GLY A 385 -15.37 -6.83 -26.78
C GLY A 385 -16.60 -7.15 -25.93
N TYR A 386 -16.45 -7.99 -24.90
CA TYR A 386 -17.52 -8.28 -23.94
C TYR A 386 -18.00 -7.03 -23.19
N THR A 387 -17.10 -6.11 -22.85
CA THR A 387 -17.45 -4.84 -22.19
C THR A 387 -18.32 -3.98 -23.11
N ILE A 388 -17.97 -3.88 -24.39
CA ILE A 388 -18.79 -3.17 -25.38
C ILE A 388 -20.17 -3.83 -25.48
N LEU A 389 -20.24 -5.12 -25.78
CA LEU A 389 -21.50 -5.86 -25.97
C LEU A 389 -22.40 -5.80 -24.72
N LYS A 390 -21.82 -5.98 -23.53
CA LYS A 390 -22.55 -5.96 -22.26
C LYS A 390 -23.18 -4.60 -21.98
N ASN A 391 -22.47 -3.51 -22.24
CA ASN A 391 -22.95 -2.17 -21.89
C ASN A 391 -23.90 -1.60 -22.95
N THR A 392 -23.63 -1.82 -24.24
CA THR A 392 -24.56 -1.43 -25.32
C THR A 392 -25.80 -2.32 -25.36
N GLN A 393 -25.71 -3.51 -24.78
CA GLN A 393 -26.74 -4.57 -24.84
C GLN A 393 -27.15 -4.89 -26.29
N CYS A 394 -26.23 -4.66 -27.23
CA CYS A 394 -26.44 -4.79 -28.67
C CYS A 394 -27.63 -3.96 -29.22
N HIS A 395 -28.10 -2.94 -28.51
CA HIS A 395 -29.16 -2.08 -29.00
C HIS A 395 -28.66 -1.16 -30.13
N PRO A 396 -29.47 -0.90 -31.17
CA PRO A 396 -29.05 -0.09 -32.32
C PRO A 396 -28.60 1.33 -31.95
N ARG A 397 -29.31 2.01 -31.05
CA ARG A 397 -29.02 3.40 -30.67
C ARG A 397 -27.68 3.56 -29.91
N PRO A 398 -27.38 2.79 -28.84
CA PRO A 398 -26.06 2.83 -28.22
C PRO A 398 -24.91 2.45 -29.16
N LEU A 399 -25.11 1.48 -30.05
CA LEU A 399 -24.10 1.11 -31.05
C LEU A 399 -23.85 2.27 -32.03
N TYR A 400 -24.89 2.91 -32.54
CA TYR A 400 -24.76 4.11 -33.37
C TYR A 400 -24.03 5.24 -32.63
N GLN A 401 -24.41 5.52 -31.38
CA GLN A 401 -23.76 6.56 -30.56
C GLN A 401 -22.29 6.23 -30.28
N LEU A 402 -21.93 4.96 -30.08
CA LEU A 402 -20.54 4.53 -29.93
C LEU A 402 -19.70 4.96 -31.15
N PHE A 403 -20.19 4.72 -32.37
CA PHE A 403 -19.47 5.14 -33.59
C PHE A 403 -19.60 6.63 -33.90
N LYS A 404 -20.69 7.29 -33.49
CA LYS A 404 -20.89 8.74 -33.68
C LYS A 404 -19.89 9.57 -32.87
N TYR A 405 -19.60 9.18 -31.62
CA TYR A 405 -18.80 9.98 -30.68
C TYR A 405 -17.37 9.46 -30.48
N ASN A 406 -16.98 8.39 -31.18
CA ASN A 406 -15.63 7.83 -31.09
C ASN A 406 -15.09 7.51 -32.47
N SER A 407 -13.85 7.94 -32.74
CA SER A 407 -13.14 7.55 -33.95
C SER A 407 -12.73 6.07 -33.88
N LEU A 408 -12.39 5.47 -35.02
CA LEU A 408 -11.82 4.12 -35.04
C LEU A 408 -10.55 4.04 -34.19
N ARG A 409 -9.71 5.08 -34.22
CA ARG A 409 -8.50 5.17 -33.38
C ARG A 409 -8.84 5.15 -31.90
N ASP A 410 -9.88 5.87 -31.48
CA ASP A 410 -10.36 5.87 -30.09
C ASP A 410 -10.77 4.46 -29.65
N ILE A 411 -11.54 3.76 -30.49
CA ILE A 411 -12.02 2.40 -30.22
C ILE A 411 -10.84 1.42 -30.09
N PHE A 412 -9.86 1.45 -30.97
CA PHE A 412 -8.69 0.56 -30.89
C PHE A 412 -7.75 0.92 -29.73
N SER A 413 -7.65 2.21 -29.38
CA SER A 413 -6.83 2.69 -28.27
C SER A 413 -7.52 2.63 -26.90
N HIS A 414 -8.76 2.14 -26.84
CA HIS A 414 -9.57 2.03 -25.62
C HIS A 414 -9.88 3.39 -24.96
N ASN A 415 -9.94 4.47 -25.74
CA ASN A 415 -10.19 5.84 -25.28
C ASN A 415 -11.58 6.32 -25.72
N ILE A 416 -12.63 5.72 -25.17
CA ILE A 416 -14.00 5.85 -25.70
C ILE A 416 -15.03 6.36 -24.70
N ILE A 417 -16.09 6.99 -25.21
CA ILE A 417 -17.39 7.10 -24.54
C ILE A 417 -18.23 5.89 -24.96
N LEU A 418 -18.58 5.03 -24.01
CA LEU A 418 -19.37 3.83 -24.19
C LEU A 418 -20.79 4.04 -23.63
N PRO A 419 -21.77 4.45 -24.45
CA PRO A 419 -23.14 4.64 -24.00
C PRO A 419 -23.86 3.31 -23.78
N THR A 420 -24.74 3.30 -22.78
CA THR A 420 -25.72 2.23 -22.54
C THR A 420 -27.09 2.61 -23.13
N PRO A 421 -28.07 1.69 -23.20
CA PRO A 421 -29.44 2.04 -23.60
C PRO A 421 -30.02 3.20 -22.77
N TYR A 422 -30.84 4.05 -23.41
CA TYR A 422 -31.46 5.25 -22.82
C TYR A 422 -30.47 6.38 -22.47
N CYS A 423 -29.37 6.49 -23.22
CA CYS A 423 -28.52 7.68 -23.21
C CYS A 423 -28.96 8.69 -24.27
N VAL A 424 -29.11 9.95 -23.87
CA VAL A 424 -29.22 11.12 -24.74
C VAL A 424 -27.89 11.86 -24.66
N ILE A 425 -27.21 11.97 -25.79
CA ILE A 425 -25.90 12.63 -25.87
C ILE A 425 -26.03 13.69 -26.95
N ASP A 426 -25.79 14.93 -26.58
CA ASP A 426 -25.68 16.07 -27.46
C ASP A 426 -24.33 16.75 -27.23
N ILE A 427 -23.53 16.86 -28.27
CA ILE A 427 -22.18 17.44 -28.21
C ILE A 427 -22.05 18.34 -29.42
N SER A 428 -21.83 19.63 -29.18
CA SER A 428 -21.62 20.59 -30.26
C SER A 428 -20.41 20.21 -31.12
N LYS A 429 -20.47 20.57 -32.40
CA LYS A 429 -19.36 20.42 -33.35
C LYS A 429 -18.13 21.23 -32.96
N THR A 430 -18.29 22.30 -32.19
CA THR A 430 -17.20 23.17 -31.75
C THR A 430 -16.62 22.76 -30.39
N ALA A 431 -17.25 21.80 -29.71
CA ALA A 431 -16.79 21.30 -28.42
C ALA A 431 -15.54 20.43 -28.56
N ILE A 432 -14.66 20.48 -27.56
CA ILE A 432 -13.46 19.67 -27.46
C ILE A 432 -13.72 18.52 -26.49
N VAL A 433 -13.58 17.28 -26.95
CA VAL A 433 -13.75 16.08 -26.11
C VAL A 433 -12.47 15.26 -26.07
N ASN A 434 -11.77 15.31 -24.94
CA ASN A 434 -10.55 14.56 -24.70
C ASN A 434 -10.88 13.27 -23.95
N LYS A 435 -10.42 12.12 -24.47
CA LYS A 435 -10.75 10.79 -23.92
C LYS A 435 -9.48 10.03 -23.56
N LYS A 436 -9.45 9.47 -22.35
CA LYS A 436 -8.38 8.59 -21.87
C LYS A 436 -9.01 7.44 -21.07
N GLY A 437 -8.97 6.23 -21.62
CA GLY A 437 -9.67 5.07 -21.05
C GLY A 437 -11.15 4.99 -21.45
N ILE A 438 -11.88 4.06 -20.84
CA ILE A 438 -13.27 3.76 -21.20
C ILE A 438 -14.24 4.47 -20.25
N THR A 439 -14.92 5.51 -20.74
CA THR A 439 -16.02 6.15 -20.01
C THR A 439 -17.34 5.44 -20.30
N ILE A 440 -17.90 4.73 -19.32
CA ILE A 440 -19.23 4.11 -19.45
C ILE A 440 -20.29 5.13 -19.02
N LEU A 441 -21.17 5.52 -19.95
CA LEU A 441 -22.28 6.45 -19.68
C LEU A 441 -23.59 5.67 -19.47
N GLY A 442 -24.21 5.89 -18.31
CA GLY A 442 -25.47 5.24 -17.94
C GLY A 442 -25.31 3.80 -17.43
N ARG A 443 -24.16 3.47 -16.81
CA ARG A 443 -23.82 2.13 -16.33
C ARG A 443 -24.93 1.50 -15.48
N LYS A 444 -25.46 0.36 -15.94
CA LYS A 444 -26.52 -0.42 -15.26
C LYS A 444 -25.97 -1.75 -14.74
N VAL A 445 -25.63 -1.80 -13.44
CA VAL A 445 -25.09 -3.03 -12.82
C VAL A 445 -26.21 -3.94 -12.31
N LYS A 446 -27.11 -3.41 -11.47
CA LYS A 446 -28.18 -4.18 -10.83
C LYS A 446 -29.44 -4.28 -11.70
N PHE A 447 -29.73 -3.25 -12.50
CA PHE A 447 -30.97 -3.12 -13.27
C PHE A 447 -30.68 -2.89 -14.76
N ALA A 448 -30.20 -3.93 -15.45
CA ALA A 448 -29.79 -3.84 -16.86
C ALA A 448 -30.90 -3.28 -17.78
N LYS A 449 -32.16 -3.59 -17.49
CA LYS A 449 -33.34 -3.19 -18.29
C LYS A 449 -33.94 -1.82 -17.90
N SER A 450 -33.31 -1.08 -16.98
CA SER A 450 -33.81 0.23 -16.56
C SER A 450 -33.95 1.18 -17.76
N ARG A 451 -35.06 1.92 -17.80
CA ARG A 451 -35.36 2.94 -18.83
C ARG A 451 -35.09 4.37 -18.38
N LEU A 452 -34.58 4.55 -17.16
CA LEU A 452 -34.25 5.88 -16.67
C LEU A 452 -33.16 6.49 -17.56
N GLU A 453 -33.47 7.66 -18.09
CA GLU A 453 -32.66 8.37 -19.06
C GLU A 453 -31.34 8.87 -18.44
N THR A 454 -30.27 8.89 -19.23
CA THR A 454 -29.00 9.53 -18.88
C THR A 454 -28.67 10.57 -19.93
N ARG A 455 -28.37 11.79 -19.52
CA ARG A 455 -28.17 12.95 -20.39
C ARG A 455 -26.75 13.46 -20.29
N LEU A 456 -26.18 13.79 -21.45
CA LEU A 456 -24.93 14.51 -21.57
C LEU A 456 -25.11 15.58 -22.64
N SER A 457 -25.00 16.85 -22.23
CA SER A 457 -25.00 18.01 -23.12
C SER A 457 -23.66 18.75 -23.01
N VAL A 458 -23.02 19.02 -24.14
CA VAL A 458 -21.77 19.78 -24.21
C VAL A 458 -21.93 20.87 -25.26
N ALA A 459 -22.02 22.12 -24.81
CA ALA A 459 -22.34 23.28 -25.62
C ALA A 459 -21.13 23.78 -26.45
N ASP A 460 -21.35 24.87 -27.19
CA ASP A 460 -20.35 25.47 -28.07
C ASP A 460 -19.08 25.91 -27.33
N GLY A 461 -17.92 25.66 -27.95
CA GLY A 461 -16.61 26.01 -27.37
C GLY A 461 -16.25 25.34 -26.04
N ALA A 462 -17.10 24.46 -25.51
CA ALA A 462 -16.89 23.79 -24.23
C ALA A 462 -15.83 22.68 -24.33
N THR A 463 -15.18 22.39 -23.21
CA THR A 463 -14.20 21.30 -23.11
C THR A 463 -14.65 20.22 -22.12
N LEU A 464 -14.71 18.97 -22.58
CA LEU A 464 -14.97 17.80 -21.76
C LEU A 464 -13.72 16.90 -21.74
N ASN A 465 -13.11 16.78 -20.57
CA ASN A 465 -11.95 15.91 -20.34
C ASN A 465 -12.38 14.67 -19.56
N LEU A 466 -12.26 13.49 -20.19
CA LEU A 466 -12.64 12.19 -19.62
C LEU A 466 -11.39 11.35 -19.34
N GLY A 467 -11.02 11.24 -18.07
CA GLY A 467 -9.90 10.46 -17.55
C GLY A 467 -10.21 8.97 -17.33
N GLY A 468 -9.18 8.22 -16.92
CA GLY A 468 -9.09 6.75 -16.97
C GLY A 468 -10.32 5.98 -16.45
N ASP A 469 -10.93 5.13 -17.28
CA ASP A 469 -11.97 4.14 -16.92
C ASP A 469 -13.11 4.65 -15.99
N LEU A 470 -13.70 5.80 -16.33
CA LEU A 470 -14.83 6.43 -15.63
C LEU A 470 -16.15 5.65 -15.80
N LYS A 471 -16.92 5.50 -14.71
CA LYS A 471 -18.19 4.75 -14.71
C LYS A 471 -19.35 5.59 -14.18
N LEU A 472 -20.06 6.27 -15.08
CA LEU A 472 -21.21 7.10 -14.72
C LEU A 472 -22.49 6.25 -14.70
N GLY A 473 -23.17 6.23 -13.57
CA GLY A 473 -24.43 5.51 -13.38
C GLY A 473 -25.56 6.03 -14.27
N TYR A 474 -26.61 5.22 -14.43
CA TYR A 474 -27.83 5.64 -15.12
C TYR A 474 -28.57 6.76 -14.36
N GLY A 475 -29.41 7.54 -15.05
CA GLY A 475 -30.09 8.68 -14.42
C GLY A 475 -29.21 9.92 -14.27
N ALA A 476 -27.98 9.92 -14.77
CA ALA A 476 -27.13 11.10 -14.68
C ALA A 476 -27.59 12.21 -15.63
N ASP A 477 -27.46 13.46 -15.20
CA ASP A 477 -27.75 14.67 -15.97
C ASP A 477 -26.51 15.57 -15.93
N ILE A 478 -25.79 15.66 -17.05
CA ILE A 478 -24.52 16.36 -17.14
C ILE A 478 -24.62 17.42 -18.23
N GLU A 479 -24.45 18.67 -17.83
CA GLU A 479 -24.50 19.84 -18.71
C GLU A 479 -23.18 20.61 -18.61
N VAL A 480 -22.55 20.85 -19.76
CA VAL A 480 -21.37 21.71 -19.89
C VAL A 480 -21.74 22.88 -20.80
N PHE A 481 -21.85 24.07 -20.21
CA PHE A 481 -22.26 25.29 -20.92
C PHE A 481 -21.15 25.86 -21.80
N GLU A 482 -21.50 26.89 -22.57
CA GLU A 482 -20.64 27.52 -23.56
C GLU A 482 -19.30 27.96 -22.96
N GLY A 483 -18.19 27.52 -23.57
CA GLY A 483 -16.83 27.83 -23.12
C GLY A 483 -16.41 27.20 -21.78
N ALA A 484 -17.28 26.44 -21.09
CA ALA A 484 -16.97 25.85 -19.79
C ALA A 484 -16.09 24.58 -19.93
N THR A 485 -15.39 24.23 -18.85
CA THR A 485 -14.49 23.07 -18.82
C THR A 485 -14.86 22.08 -17.72
N LEU A 486 -15.39 20.92 -18.10
CA LEU A 486 -15.62 19.79 -17.18
C LEU A 486 -14.51 18.76 -17.31
N THR A 487 -13.86 18.43 -16.18
CA THR A 487 -12.75 17.48 -16.14
C THR A 487 -12.99 16.38 -15.12
N PHE A 488 -12.89 15.13 -15.58
CA PHE A 488 -12.66 13.97 -14.72
C PHE A 488 -11.20 13.53 -14.94
N LYS A 489 -10.32 13.71 -13.95
CA LYS A 489 -8.87 13.46 -14.12
C LYS A 489 -8.53 11.99 -14.32
N GLY A 490 -9.32 11.09 -13.75
CA GLY A 490 -8.99 9.66 -13.73
C GLY A 490 -10.18 8.75 -13.46
N HIS A 491 -9.91 7.68 -12.73
CA HIS A 491 -10.89 6.68 -12.32
C HIS A 491 -11.96 7.31 -11.45
N GLY A 492 -13.14 6.73 -11.48
CA GLY A 492 -14.22 7.19 -10.63
C GLY A 492 -15.54 6.62 -11.09
N GLY A 493 -16.60 7.05 -10.43
CA GLY A 493 -17.92 6.71 -10.89
C GLY A 493 -19.03 7.14 -9.97
N SER A 494 -20.24 7.07 -10.51
CA SER A 494 -21.46 7.38 -9.80
C SER A 494 -22.40 6.18 -9.77
N ASN A 495 -23.27 6.13 -8.75
CA ASN A 495 -24.28 5.08 -8.66
C ASN A 495 -25.47 5.31 -9.58
N ILE A 496 -26.25 6.36 -9.32
CA ILE A 496 -27.46 6.74 -10.07
C ILE A 496 -27.73 8.23 -9.79
N GLY A 497 -28.30 8.97 -10.76
CA GLY A 497 -28.82 10.31 -10.48
C GLY A 497 -27.75 11.38 -10.27
N LEU A 498 -26.54 11.21 -10.82
CA LEU A 498 -25.52 12.25 -10.74
C LEU A 498 -25.96 13.48 -11.54
N THR A 499 -26.00 14.64 -10.92
CA THR A 499 -26.24 15.92 -11.59
C THR A 499 -24.96 16.75 -11.59
N VAL A 500 -24.48 17.15 -12.77
CA VAL A 500 -23.31 18.04 -12.93
C VAL A 500 -23.71 19.20 -13.83
N ILE A 501 -23.69 20.41 -13.29
CA ILE A 501 -24.01 21.64 -14.04
C ILE A 501 -22.76 22.51 -14.08
N CYS A 502 -22.02 22.45 -15.19
CA CYS A 502 -20.72 23.10 -15.39
C CYS A 502 -20.88 24.35 -16.27
N GLY A 503 -20.70 25.53 -15.68
CA GLY A 503 -20.82 26.84 -16.32
C GLY A 503 -19.52 27.65 -16.37
N ASP A 504 -18.46 27.18 -15.74
CA ASP A 504 -17.11 27.75 -15.81
C ASP A 504 -16.07 26.62 -15.79
N HIS A 505 -15.87 25.99 -14.62
CA HIS A 505 -14.92 24.91 -14.46
C HIS A 505 -15.28 23.99 -13.29
N ILE A 506 -15.51 22.71 -13.59
CA ILE A 506 -15.66 21.65 -12.59
C ILE A 506 -14.57 20.60 -12.82
N GLU A 507 -13.85 20.26 -11.77
CA GLU A 507 -12.82 19.23 -11.78
C GLU A 507 -13.08 18.16 -10.71
N PHE A 508 -13.08 16.90 -11.14
CA PHE A 508 -13.03 15.72 -10.30
C PHE A 508 -11.65 15.07 -10.40
N GLY A 509 -11.00 14.84 -9.25
CA GLY A 509 -9.74 14.09 -9.14
C GLY A 509 -9.84 12.63 -9.57
N ASP A 510 -8.72 11.91 -9.47
CA ASP A 510 -8.66 10.45 -9.66
C ASP A 510 -9.25 9.71 -8.46
N GLY A 511 -10.06 8.69 -8.71
CA GLY A 511 -10.67 7.85 -7.70
C GLY A 511 -11.88 8.45 -6.98
N VAL A 512 -12.51 9.51 -7.52
CA VAL A 512 -13.72 10.10 -6.89
C VAL A 512 -14.91 9.17 -7.04
N MET A 513 -15.53 8.82 -5.91
CA MET A 513 -16.71 7.96 -5.86
C MET A 513 -17.94 8.76 -5.45
N MET A 514 -18.98 8.68 -6.27
CA MET A 514 -20.23 9.42 -6.10
C MET A 514 -21.38 8.47 -5.80
N GLY A 515 -22.08 8.77 -4.72
CA GLY A 515 -23.27 8.06 -4.26
C GLY A 515 -24.45 8.25 -5.20
N ARG A 516 -25.65 8.05 -4.66
CA ARG A 516 -26.89 8.31 -5.39
C ARG A 516 -27.21 9.79 -5.34
N ASN A 517 -27.78 10.35 -6.40
CA ASN A 517 -28.37 11.70 -6.41
C ASN A 517 -27.41 12.83 -6.00
N VAL A 518 -26.10 12.65 -6.23
CA VAL A 518 -25.09 13.68 -5.95
C VAL A 518 -25.28 14.83 -6.95
N THR A 519 -25.26 16.07 -6.45
CA THR A 519 -25.31 17.27 -7.29
C THR A 519 -24.02 18.06 -7.15
N VAL A 520 -23.40 18.44 -8.27
CA VAL A 520 -22.23 19.33 -8.30
C VAL A 520 -22.52 20.46 -9.29
N ARG A 521 -22.41 21.70 -8.85
CA ARG A 521 -22.62 22.86 -9.70
C ARG A 521 -21.67 24.00 -9.36
N ASP A 522 -21.13 24.64 -10.39
CA ASP A 522 -20.21 25.77 -10.28
C ASP A 522 -20.87 27.12 -10.61
N ASN A 523 -22.18 27.14 -10.86
CA ASN A 523 -22.92 28.34 -11.22
C ASN A 523 -24.31 28.36 -10.57
N ASN A 524 -24.91 29.55 -10.49
CA ASN A 524 -26.24 29.79 -9.92
C ASN A 524 -27.35 29.92 -10.97
N GLY A 525 -27.13 29.45 -12.21
CA GLY A 525 -28.06 29.62 -13.33
C GLY A 525 -27.97 31.01 -13.97
N SER A 526 -28.65 31.24 -15.10
CA SER A 526 -28.56 32.49 -15.88
C SER A 526 -29.37 33.66 -15.27
N HIS A 527 -29.19 33.90 -13.97
CA HIS A 527 -29.89 34.95 -13.23
C HIS A 527 -28.98 36.14 -12.92
N TYR A 528 -29.53 37.34 -12.99
CA TYR A 528 -28.81 38.57 -12.65
C TYR A 528 -28.96 38.85 -11.16
N ILE A 529 -27.83 38.97 -10.45
CA ILE A 529 -27.79 39.40 -9.05
C ILE A 529 -27.04 40.72 -8.98
N ASN A 530 -27.73 41.77 -8.54
CA ASN A 530 -27.13 43.10 -8.36
C ASN A 530 -26.36 43.18 -7.02
N ARG A 531 -25.10 42.72 -7.03
CA ARG A 531 -24.19 42.82 -5.90
C ARG A 531 -22.76 43.00 -6.41
N GLN A 532 -22.04 43.99 -5.88
CA GLN A 532 -20.65 44.26 -6.26
C GLN A 532 -19.77 43.00 -6.06
N GLY A 533 -19.00 42.65 -7.09
CA GLY A 533 -18.11 41.49 -7.08
C GLY A 533 -18.81 40.12 -7.16
N TYR A 534 -20.14 40.08 -7.32
CA TYR A 534 -20.85 38.83 -7.57
C TYR A 534 -20.42 38.23 -8.92
N LYS A 535 -19.98 36.98 -8.88
CA LYS A 535 -19.76 36.15 -10.06
C LYS A 535 -20.81 35.06 -10.07
N ASN A 536 -21.47 34.89 -11.21
CA ASN A 536 -22.49 33.87 -11.37
C ASN A 536 -21.91 32.46 -11.30
N SER A 537 -20.68 32.30 -11.80
CA SER A 537 -19.91 31.07 -11.75
C SER A 537 -18.62 31.22 -10.94
N LYS A 538 -18.26 30.15 -10.23
CA LYS A 538 -16.99 30.00 -9.51
C LYS A 538 -16.56 28.52 -9.58
N PRO A 539 -15.31 28.21 -9.95
CA PRO A 539 -14.89 26.84 -10.16
C PRO A 539 -15.10 25.94 -8.96
N VAL A 540 -15.42 24.67 -9.21
CA VAL A 540 -15.48 23.61 -8.19
C VAL A 540 -14.35 22.62 -8.43
N ILE A 541 -13.51 22.41 -7.42
CA ILE A 541 -12.38 21.49 -7.48
C ILE A 541 -12.56 20.40 -6.43
N ILE A 542 -12.70 19.16 -6.87
CA ILE A 542 -12.83 17.99 -6.01
C ILE A 542 -11.53 17.19 -6.13
N GLY A 543 -10.81 17.05 -5.03
CA GLY A 543 -9.53 16.35 -4.96
C GLY A 543 -9.61 14.86 -5.29
N ASP A 544 -8.44 14.23 -5.31
CA ASP A 544 -8.32 12.79 -5.55
C ASP A 544 -8.96 12.01 -4.39
N LYS A 545 -9.58 10.86 -4.68
CA LYS A 545 -10.14 9.97 -3.66
C LYS A 545 -11.15 10.64 -2.72
N VAL A 546 -11.98 11.53 -3.24
CA VAL A 546 -13.13 12.04 -2.49
C VAL A 546 -14.30 11.06 -2.58
N TRP A 547 -14.98 10.82 -1.45
CA TRP A 547 -16.26 10.09 -1.42
C TRP A 547 -17.41 11.07 -1.21
N LEU A 548 -18.20 11.28 -2.27
CA LEU A 548 -19.45 12.04 -2.21
C LEU A 548 -20.59 11.08 -1.89
N CYS A 549 -21.09 11.06 -0.66
CA CYS A 549 -22.17 10.17 -0.26
C CYS A 549 -23.52 10.62 -0.84
N GLU A 550 -24.56 9.81 -0.59
CA GLU A 550 -25.89 10.00 -1.17
C GLU A 550 -26.47 11.40 -0.98
N SER A 551 -26.99 11.98 -2.05
CA SER A 551 -27.76 13.22 -2.09
C SER A 551 -27.03 14.44 -1.51
N CYS A 552 -25.70 14.45 -1.49
CA CYS A 552 -24.97 15.67 -1.17
C CYS A 552 -24.99 16.65 -2.35
N THR A 553 -24.93 17.94 -2.04
CA THR A 553 -24.86 19.02 -3.02
C THR A 553 -23.59 19.83 -2.80
N VAL A 554 -22.78 19.97 -3.84
CA VAL A 554 -21.58 20.80 -3.85
C VAL A 554 -21.86 22.04 -4.68
N MET A 555 -21.75 23.20 -4.05
CA MET A 555 -22.02 24.50 -4.66
C MET A 555 -20.77 25.18 -5.20
N ASN A 556 -20.99 26.27 -5.93
CA ASN A 556 -19.95 26.98 -6.65
C ASN A 556 -18.85 27.55 -5.76
N GLY A 557 -17.60 27.48 -6.24
CA GLY A 557 -16.42 27.97 -5.53
C GLY A 557 -15.85 27.02 -4.47
N VAL A 558 -16.48 25.85 -4.27
CA VAL A 558 -16.02 24.87 -3.29
C VAL A 558 -14.75 24.16 -3.78
N LYS A 559 -13.79 24.01 -2.87
CA LYS A 559 -12.63 23.14 -3.03
C LYS A 559 -12.67 22.05 -1.97
N ILE A 560 -12.67 20.79 -2.39
CA ILE A 560 -12.64 19.61 -1.52
C ILE A 560 -11.26 18.98 -1.61
N GLY A 561 -10.57 18.84 -0.48
CA GLY A 561 -9.25 18.22 -0.39
C GLY A 561 -9.28 16.71 -0.63
N ASP A 562 -8.13 16.16 -0.98
CA ASP A 562 -7.97 14.72 -1.28
C ASP A 562 -8.44 13.83 -0.12
N GLY A 563 -9.00 12.67 -0.42
CA GLY A 563 -9.41 11.69 0.59
C GLY A 563 -10.67 12.02 1.38
N ALA A 564 -11.22 13.24 1.25
CA ALA A 564 -12.35 13.68 2.06
C ALA A 564 -13.64 12.88 1.81
N ILE A 565 -14.49 12.82 2.83
CA ILE A 565 -15.81 12.18 2.79
C ILE A 565 -16.87 13.26 2.99
N VAL A 566 -17.76 13.42 2.02
CA VAL A 566 -18.95 14.28 2.15
C VAL A 566 -20.13 13.39 2.50
N ALA A 567 -20.59 13.45 3.75
CA ALA A 567 -21.66 12.61 4.26
C ALA A 567 -22.99 12.82 3.51
N ALA A 568 -23.90 11.85 3.66
CA ALA A 568 -25.18 11.88 2.95
C ALA A 568 -25.99 13.15 3.27
N LYS A 569 -26.68 13.69 2.26
CA LYS A 569 -27.55 14.87 2.32
C LYS A 569 -26.85 16.16 2.79
N SER A 570 -25.53 16.23 2.69
CA SER A 570 -24.77 17.43 3.07
C SER A 570 -24.82 18.51 2.00
N PHE A 571 -24.90 19.77 2.41
CA PHE A 571 -24.87 20.94 1.53
C PHE A 571 -23.55 21.70 1.70
N VAL A 572 -22.66 21.52 0.74
CA VAL A 572 -21.28 21.98 0.79
C VAL A 572 -21.16 23.32 0.09
N ILE A 573 -20.89 24.37 0.86
CA ILE A 573 -20.67 25.74 0.39
C ILE A 573 -19.30 26.30 0.81
N ASN A 574 -18.56 25.56 1.65
CA ASN A 574 -17.27 25.95 2.20
C ASN A 574 -16.17 25.01 1.70
N LYS A 575 -14.91 25.45 1.81
CA LYS A 575 -13.74 24.60 1.56
C LYS A 575 -13.76 23.41 2.53
N VAL A 576 -13.47 22.22 2.01
CA VAL A 576 -13.35 20.98 2.79
C VAL A 576 -11.88 20.56 2.85
N PRO A 577 -11.28 20.43 4.05
CA PRO A 577 -9.91 19.93 4.20
C PRO A 577 -9.72 18.51 3.65
N ALA A 578 -8.49 18.16 3.28
CA ALA A 578 -8.14 16.79 2.90
C ALA A 578 -8.33 15.83 4.07
N HIS A 579 -8.69 14.57 3.80
CA HIS A 579 -8.91 13.50 4.79
C HIS A 579 -9.85 13.91 5.93
N SER A 580 -10.86 14.75 5.64
CA SER A 580 -11.90 15.12 6.60
C SER A 580 -13.24 14.49 6.25
N LEU A 581 -14.07 14.24 7.26
CA LEU A 581 -15.48 13.90 7.11
C LEU A 581 -16.31 15.16 7.36
N VAL A 582 -17.08 15.60 6.36
CA VAL A 582 -18.00 16.73 6.52
C VAL A 582 -19.46 16.29 6.46
N SER A 583 -20.32 16.92 7.26
CA SER A 583 -21.76 16.69 7.24
C SER A 583 -22.57 17.95 7.57
N GLY A 584 -23.83 17.98 7.18
CA GLY A 584 -24.78 19.03 7.55
C GLY A 584 -25.19 19.96 6.42
N HIS A 585 -26.06 20.92 6.74
CA HIS A 585 -26.62 21.89 5.80
C HIS A 585 -26.68 23.29 6.43
N PRO A 586 -25.63 24.15 6.30
CA PRO A 586 -24.39 23.91 5.55
C PRO A 586 -23.47 22.89 6.23
N SER A 587 -22.61 22.25 5.44
CA SER A 587 -21.70 21.22 5.94
C SER A 587 -20.62 21.79 6.84
N GLN A 588 -20.29 21.07 7.92
CA GLN A 588 -19.18 21.33 8.83
C GLN A 588 -18.29 20.09 8.94
N VAL A 589 -17.02 20.28 9.30
CA VAL A 589 -16.09 19.19 9.61
C VAL A 589 -16.58 18.48 10.87
N LEU A 590 -16.82 17.17 10.77
CA LEU A 590 -17.17 16.30 11.89
C LEU A 590 -15.96 15.55 12.43
N ASP A 591 -15.06 15.15 11.52
CA ASP A 591 -13.90 14.32 11.85
C ASP A 591 -12.74 14.61 10.90
N GLU A 592 -11.53 14.31 11.36
CA GLU A 592 -10.27 14.47 10.62
C GLU A 592 -9.52 13.14 10.57
N ASP A 593 -8.49 13.04 9.73
CA ASP A 593 -7.71 11.81 9.53
C ASP A 593 -8.54 10.58 9.12
N VAL A 594 -9.61 10.78 8.34
CA VAL A 594 -10.46 9.68 7.86
C VAL A 594 -9.90 9.02 6.60
N TYR A 595 -9.90 7.68 6.59
CA TYR A 595 -9.43 6.88 5.45
C TYR A 595 -10.51 5.90 5.00
N TRP A 596 -10.70 5.77 3.68
CA TRP A 596 -11.72 4.90 3.12
C TRP A 596 -11.23 4.13 1.88
N LYS A 597 -11.99 3.11 1.48
CA LYS A 597 -11.71 2.24 0.34
C LYS A 597 -13.03 1.79 -0.32
N TYR A 598 -13.09 1.81 -1.65
CA TYR A 598 -14.21 1.26 -2.45
C TYR A 598 -13.94 -0.08 -3.11
#